data_AF-A0A9D8LSL7-F1
#
_entry.id   AF-A0A9D8LSL7-F1
#
_cell.length_a   1.000
_cell.length_b   1.000
_cell.length_c   1.000
_cell.angle_alpha   90.00
_cell.angle_beta   90.00
_cell.angle_gamma   90.00
#
_symmetry.space_group_name_H-M   'P 1'
#
loop_
_entity.id
_entity.type
_entity.pdbx_description
1 polymer ?
#
loop_
_entity_poly.entity_id
_entity_poly.type
_entity_poly.pdbx_seq_one_letter_code
_entity_poly.pdbx_strand_id
1 'polypeptide(L)'
;MHALPLGDAGGAGPHHLHPRARALAAPADGLPGLNPDERKPRIGAAVNKPIYVLNGPNLNRLGKREPHIYGKTTLAEVETMCRETAGDWPVEFRQSNREYELIDWIHEAIDEGSAIIINPAAYSFTSIAILDALKMFPGPIIELHISNIHRREAHYHKSYVSLAATAIIAGLGARGYATAIRSAIELVEG
;
A
#
# COMPACT_ATOMS: atom_id res chain seq x y z
N MET A 1 5.39 -11.14 54.11
CA MET A 1 6.62 -11.63 53.46
C MET A 1 7.68 -10.57 53.57
N HIS A 2 8.91 -11.01 53.86
CA HIS A 2 10.09 -10.23 54.23
C HIS A 2 10.55 -9.20 53.20
N ALA A 3 11.27 -8.22 53.71
CA ALA A 3 11.93 -7.14 52.99
C ALA A 3 13.46 -7.35 52.90
N LEU A 4 14.05 -6.61 51.93
CA LEU A 4 15.44 -6.07 51.85
C LEU A 4 16.56 -7.01 51.32
N PRO A 5 17.75 -6.48 50.92
CA PRO A 5 18.05 -5.31 50.02
C PRO A 5 19.43 -5.40 49.27
N LEU A 6 19.85 -4.24 48.67
CA LEU A 6 21.22 -3.79 48.30
C LEU A 6 21.86 -4.46 47.07
N GLY A 7 22.60 -3.83 46.16
CA GLY A 7 23.39 -2.58 46.01
C GLY A 7 24.43 -2.91 44.89
N ASP A 8 25.31 -2.11 44.34
CA ASP A 8 25.67 -0.69 44.30
C ASP A 8 26.77 -0.58 43.20
N ALA A 9 27.26 0.63 42.95
CA ALA A 9 28.60 0.99 42.45
C ALA A 9 28.79 1.33 40.95
N GLY A 10 29.27 2.56 40.73
CA GLY A 10 30.25 2.83 39.66
C GLY A 10 30.24 4.24 39.08
N GLY A 11 30.71 5.25 39.82
CA GLY A 11 31.06 6.57 39.28
C GLY A 11 32.54 6.70 38.89
N ALA A 12 32.83 7.74 38.07
CA ALA A 12 34.10 8.42 37.72
C ALA A 12 34.18 8.59 36.18
N GLY A 13 34.06 9.77 35.55
CA GLY A 13 35.01 10.90 35.53
C GLY A 13 36.13 10.68 34.50
N PRO A 14 36.83 11.69 33.92
CA PRO A 14 36.51 13.10 33.67
C PRO A 14 36.66 13.49 32.17
N HIS A 15 36.36 14.77 31.90
CA HIS A 15 36.56 15.50 30.66
C HIS A 15 37.96 15.32 30.02
N HIS A 16 38.01 14.87 28.77
CA HIS A 16 39.16 15.07 27.89
C HIS A 16 38.85 16.18 26.88
N LEU A 17 39.48 17.33 27.12
CA LEU A 17 39.71 18.40 26.17
C LEU A 17 40.56 17.87 25.01
N HIS A 18 39.99 17.82 23.80
CA HIS A 18 40.79 17.65 22.58
C HIS A 18 41.22 19.02 22.02
N PRO A 19 42.49 19.16 21.60
CA PRO A 19 43.09 20.41 21.15
C PRO A 19 42.61 20.81 19.75
N ARG A 20 42.52 22.13 19.54
CA ARG A 20 42.30 22.79 18.25
C ARG A 20 43.31 22.29 17.21
N ALA A 21 42.82 21.63 16.16
CA ALA A 21 43.58 21.34 14.95
C ALA A 21 43.22 22.35 13.85
N ARG A 22 44.19 23.22 13.64
CA ARG A 22 44.52 24.12 12.53
C ARG A 22 43.85 23.81 11.18
N ALA A 23 43.29 24.87 10.57
CA ALA A 23 42.82 24.89 9.19
C ALA A 23 43.91 24.47 8.19
N LEU A 24 43.58 23.50 7.34
CA LEU A 24 44.31 23.18 6.11
C LEU A 24 43.48 23.75 4.95
N ALA A 25 44.02 24.78 4.31
CA ALA A 25 43.49 25.28 3.05
C ALA A 25 43.73 24.22 1.96
N ALA A 26 42.66 23.82 1.28
CA ALA A 26 42.73 23.04 0.05
C ALA A 26 42.99 23.98 -1.14
N PRO A 27 43.76 23.57 -2.16
CA PRO A 27 44.02 24.39 -3.33
C PRO A 27 42.76 24.51 -4.20
N ALA A 28 42.59 25.70 -4.76
CA ALA A 28 41.60 25.99 -5.78
C ALA A 28 42.11 25.46 -7.13
N ASP A 29 41.60 24.32 -7.57
CA ASP A 29 41.67 23.88 -8.96
C ASP A 29 40.27 23.63 -9.47
N GLY A 30 39.90 24.38 -10.50
CA GLY A 30 38.59 24.37 -11.13
C GLY A 30 38.29 23.04 -11.80
N LEU A 31 37.17 22.43 -11.44
CA LEU A 31 36.53 21.42 -12.27
C LEU A 31 35.65 22.13 -13.32
N PRO A 32 35.75 21.74 -14.60
CA PRO A 32 34.95 22.34 -15.67
C PRO A 32 33.46 22.07 -15.45
N GLY A 33 32.66 23.08 -15.80
CA GLY A 33 31.23 23.11 -15.57
C GLY A 33 30.50 21.89 -16.12
N LEU A 34 29.66 21.30 -15.27
CA LEU A 34 28.59 20.44 -15.74
C LEU A 34 27.64 21.29 -16.57
N ASN A 35 27.53 20.97 -17.85
CA ASN A 35 26.62 21.62 -18.77
C ASN A 35 25.18 21.30 -18.33
N PRO A 36 24.29 22.29 -18.12
CA PRO A 36 22.90 22.04 -17.67
C PRO A 36 22.06 21.20 -18.65
N ASP A 37 22.57 21.03 -19.87
CA ASP A 37 21.85 20.49 -21.03
C ASP A 37 22.21 19.03 -21.37
N GLU A 38 23.02 18.35 -20.55
CA GLU A 38 23.35 16.92 -20.75
C GLU A 38 22.31 15.95 -20.13
N ARG A 39 21.03 16.33 -20.11
CA ARG A 39 19.97 15.33 -19.93
C ARG A 39 19.80 14.58 -21.24
N LYS A 40 20.60 13.53 -21.44
CA LYS A 40 20.33 12.53 -22.48
C LYS A 40 18.87 12.09 -22.34
N PRO A 41 18.06 12.10 -23.43
CA PRO A 41 16.71 11.57 -23.36
C PRO A 41 16.80 10.10 -22.96
N ARG A 42 16.17 9.74 -21.83
CA ARG A 42 16.02 8.34 -21.44
C ARG A 42 15.12 7.68 -22.47
N ILE A 43 15.73 7.03 -23.46
CA ILE A 43 15.03 6.16 -24.40
C ILE A 43 14.40 5.03 -23.58
N GLY A 44 13.07 5.06 -23.44
CA GLY A 44 12.25 4.04 -22.80
C GLY A 44 12.42 3.92 -21.28
N ALA A 45 11.80 4.81 -20.50
CA ALA A 45 11.47 4.43 -19.13
C ALA A 45 10.56 3.21 -19.21
N ALA A 46 10.95 2.08 -18.61
CA ALA A 46 10.07 0.93 -18.50
C ALA A 46 8.78 1.42 -17.83
N VAL A 47 7.66 1.32 -18.55
CA VAL A 47 6.35 1.63 -17.97
C VAL A 47 6.14 0.61 -16.87
N ASN A 48 5.88 1.08 -15.65
CA ASN A 48 5.62 0.18 -14.52
C ASN A 48 4.45 -0.74 -14.86
N LYS A 49 4.56 -2.03 -14.49
CA LYS A 49 3.42 -2.95 -14.57
C LYS A 49 2.23 -2.39 -13.78
N PRO A 50 0.98 -2.55 -14.24
CA PRO A 50 -0.20 -1.95 -13.60
C PRO A 50 -0.46 -2.44 -12.18
N ILE A 51 -1.06 -1.57 -11.37
CA ILE A 51 -1.72 -1.93 -10.12
C ILE A 51 -3.17 -2.31 -10.44
N TYR A 52 -3.57 -3.54 -10.09
CA TYR A 52 -4.94 -4.01 -10.26
C TYR A 52 -5.77 -3.64 -9.03
N VAL A 53 -6.78 -2.80 -9.22
CA VAL A 53 -7.74 -2.41 -8.18
C VAL A 53 -9.06 -3.13 -8.44
N LEU A 54 -9.30 -4.22 -7.70
CA LEU A 54 -10.40 -5.14 -7.92
C LEU A 54 -11.50 -4.98 -6.87
N ASN A 55 -12.73 -4.79 -7.32
CA ASN A 55 -13.86 -4.47 -6.47
C ASN A 55 -14.95 -5.54 -6.58
N GLY A 56 -15.28 -6.16 -5.45
CA GLY A 56 -16.27 -7.21 -5.33
C GLY A 56 -17.72 -6.74 -5.42
N PRO A 57 -18.67 -7.61 -5.04
CA PRO A 57 -20.08 -7.41 -5.29
C PRO A 57 -20.65 -6.22 -4.53
N ASN A 58 -21.68 -5.62 -5.13
CA ASN A 58 -22.45 -4.47 -4.65
C ASN A 58 -21.69 -3.13 -4.58
N LEU A 59 -20.37 -3.10 -4.81
CA LEU A 59 -19.61 -1.84 -4.82
C LEU A 59 -20.00 -0.90 -5.96
N ASN A 60 -20.60 -1.40 -7.05
CA ASN A 60 -21.26 -0.58 -8.07
C ASN A 60 -22.43 0.27 -7.54
N ARG A 61 -22.92 -0.01 -6.33
CA ARG A 61 -23.97 0.76 -5.66
C ARG A 61 -23.44 1.75 -4.61
N LEU A 62 -22.10 1.89 -4.47
CA LEU A 62 -21.48 2.85 -3.57
C LEU A 62 -21.98 4.29 -3.86
N GLY A 63 -22.22 5.07 -2.82
CA GLY A 63 -22.77 6.44 -2.90
C GLY A 63 -24.28 6.51 -3.18
N LYS A 64 -24.94 5.40 -3.56
CA LYS A 64 -26.39 5.36 -3.85
C LYS A 64 -27.23 4.76 -2.72
N ARG A 65 -26.62 3.97 -1.84
CA ARG A 65 -27.29 3.29 -0.72
C ARG A 65 -26.71 3.78 0.61
N GLU A 66 -27.59 4.07 1.57
CA GLU A 66 -27.23 4.42 2.96
C GLU A 66 -26.04 5.42 3.05
N PRO A 67 -26.14 6.61 2.43
CA PRO A 67 -25.02 7.55 2.30
C PRO A 67 -24.49 8.08 3.63
N HIS A 68 -25.25 7.94 4.72
CA HIS A 68 -24.82 8.26 6.07
C HIS A 68 -23.84 7.21 6.66
N ILE A 69 -23.80 5.99 6.11
CA ILE A 69 -22.91 4.90 6.53
C ILE A 69 -21.68 4.82 5.62
N TYR A 70 -21.87 4.90 4.30
CA TYR A 70 -20.81 4.67 3.31
C TYR A 70 -20.24 5.95 2.68
N GLY A 71 -20.81 7.10 3.01
CA GLY A 71 -20.51 8.36 2.33
C GLY A 71 -21.25 8.50 1.00
N LYS A 72 -21.11 9.68 0.39
CA LYS A 72 -21.71 9.99 -0.92
C LYS A 72 -20.81 9.64 -2.10
N THR A 73 -19.56 9.26 -1.83
CA THR A 73 -18.56 8.96 -2.85
C THR A 73 -19.00 7.74 -3.66
N THR A 74 -19.08 7.90 -4.97
CA THR A 74 -19.40 6.85 -5.93
C THR A 74 -18.16 6.04 -6.28
N LEU A 75 -18.35 4.84 -6.84
CA LEU A 75 -17.21 4.03 -7.29
C LEU A 75 -16.41 4.70 -8.42
N ALA A 76 -17.06 5.50 -9.27
CA ALA A 76 -16.37 6.27 -10.30
C ALA A 76 -15.46 7.36 -9.70
N GLU A 77 -15.90 8.04 -8.63
CA GLU A 77 -15.05 9.00 -7.92
C GLU A 77 -13.89 8.29 -7.18
N VAL A 78 -14.11 7.06 -6.70
CA VAL A 78 -13.02 6.23 -6.15
C VAL A 78 -12.01 5.87 -7.23
N GLU A 79 -12.46 5.50 -8.44
CA GLU A 79 -11.57 5.22 -9.57
C GLU A 79 -10.71 6.45 -9.92
N THR A 80 -11.34 7.62 -10.07
CA THR A 80 -10.63 8.89 -10.30
C THR A 80 -9.58 9.13 -9.20
N MET A 81 -9.96 8.97 -7.94
CA MET A 81 -9.04 9.12 -6.80
C MET A 81 -7.85 8.15 -6.87
N CYS A 82 -8.07 6.89 -7.28
CA CYS A 82 -6.99 5.93 -7.44
C CYS A 82 -6.02 6.36 -8.53
N ARG A 83 -6.53 6.75 -9.70
CA ARG A 83 -5.73 7.19 -10.85
C ARG A 83 -4.94 8.46 -10.53
N GLU A 84 -5.57 9.45 -9.89
CA GLU A 84 -4.89 10.67 -9.43
C GLU A 84 -3.79 10.38 -8.41
N THR A 85 -4.04 9.46 -7.47
CA THR A 85 -3.05 9.10 -6.45
C THR A 85 -1.87 8.31 -7.03
N ALA A 86 -2.11 7.52 -8.07
CA ALA A 86 -1.10 6.70 -8.73
C ALA A 86 -0.12 7.51 -9.61
N GLY A 87 -0.51 8.73 -10.02
CA GLY A 87 0.29 9.53 -10.94
C GLY A 87 0.47 8.82 -12.28
N ASP A 88 1.71 8.62 -12.70
CA ASP A 88 2.05 7.93 -13.95
C ASP A 88 2.02 6.39 -13.84
N TRP A 89 1.78 5.84 -12.64
CA TRP A 89 1.69 4.40 -12.46
C TRP A 89 0.38 3.87 -13.08
N PRO A 90 0.40 2.89 -14.00
CA PRO A 90 -0.82 2.38 -14.61
C PRO A 90 -1.75 1.72 -13.59
N VAL A 91 -3.06 1.97 -13.72
CA VAL A 91 -4.09 1.41 -12.82
C VAL A 91 -5.15 0.68 -13.63
N GLU A 92 -5.34 -0.59 -13.32
CA GLU A 92 -6.44 -1.41 -13.82
C GLU A 92 -7.56 -1.46 -12.79
N PHE A 93 -8.54 -0.56 -12.91
CA PHE A 93 -9.64 -0.44 -11.96
C PHE A 93 -10.88 -1.19 -12.46
N ARG A 94 -11.29 -2.24 -11.75
CA ARG A 94 -12.39 -3.12 -12.19
C ARG A 94 -13.34 -3.47 -11.05
N GLN A 95 -14.59 -3.76 -11.39
CA GLN A 95 -15.62 -4.17 -10.45
C GLN A 95 -16.47 -5.29 -11.03
N SER A 96 -16.74 -6.33 -10.24
CA SER A 96 -17.71 -7.34 -10.61
C SER A 96 -18.55 -7.84 -9.45
N ASN A 97 -19.79 -8.21 -9.79
CA ASN A 97 -20.67 -9.00 -8.90
C ASN A 97 -20.47 -10.51 -9.09
N ARG A 98 -19.71 -10.94 -10.10
CA ARG A 98 -19.51 -12.33 -10.48
C ARG A 98 -18.14 -12.78 -9.97
N GLU A 99 -18.12 -13.84 -9.18
CA GLU A 99 -16.90 -14.35 -8.56
C GLU A 99 -15.85 -14.75 -9.61
N TYR A 100 -16.27 -15.41 -10.70
CA TYR A 100 -15.35 -15.85 -11.76
C TYR A 100 -14.63 -14.69 -12.44
N GLU A 101 -15.27 -13.54 -12.63
CA GLU A 101 -14.63 -12.38 -13.29
C GLU A 101 -13.51 -11.81 -12.40
N LEU A 102 -13.68 -11.83 -11.07
CA LEU A 102 -12.61 -11.43 -10.16
C LEU A 102 -11.43 -12.42 -10.21
N ILE A 103 -11.71 -13.73 -10.30
CA ILE A 103 -10.68 -14.76 -10.44
C ILE A 103 -9.91 -14.58 -11.75
N ASP A 104 -10.61 -14.35 -12.86
CA ASP A 104 -9.98 -14.12 -14.16
C ASP A 104 -9.09 -12.87 -14.15
N TRP A 105 -9.52 -11.79 -13.49
CA TRP A 105 -8.69 -10.58 -13.34
C TRP A 105 -7.52 -10.77 -12.38
N ILE A 106 -7.65 -11.64 -11.37
CA ILE A 106 -6.50 -12.02 -10.55
C ILE A 106 -5.49 -12.79 -11.40
N HIS A 107 -5.94 -13.70 -12.26
CA HIS A 107 -5.04 -14.40 -13.19
C HIS A 107 -4.35 -13.43 -14.16
N GLU A 108 -5.07 -12.46 -14.72
CA GLU A 108 -4.48 -11.41 -15.53
C GLU A 108 -3.42 -10.60 -14.75
N ALA A 109 -3.70 -10.29 -13.49
CA ALA A 109 -2.75 -9.61 -12.62
C ALA A 109 -1.50 -10.45 -12.33
N ILE A 110 -1.59 -11.79 -12.23
CA ILE A 110 -0.43 -12.68 -12.09
C ILE A 110 0.56 -12.49 -13.24
N ASP A 111 0.04 -12.36 -14.46
CA ASP A 111 0.87 -12.24 -15.65
C ASP A 111 1.40 -10.80 -15.82
N GLU A 112 0.52 -9.80 -15.65
CA GLU A 112 0.76 -8.43 -16.08
C GLU A 112 0.91 -7.41 -14.95
N GLY A 113 0.47 -7.72 -13.73
CA GLY A 113 0.38 -6.78 -12.61
C GLY A 113 1.68 -6.61 -11.80
N SER A 114 1.82 -5.45 -11.17
CA SER A 114 2.84 -5.19 -10.13
C SER A 114 2.30 -5.40 -8.71
N ALA A 115 1.02 -5.10 -8.49
CA ALA A 115 0.34 -5.23 -7.20
C ALA A 115 -1.16 -5.47 -7.39
N ILE A 116 -1.80 -6.06 -6.37
CA ILE A 116 -3.26 -6.18 -6.29
C ILE A 116 -3.76 -5.41 -5.08
N ILE A 117 -4.70 -4.50 -5.29
CA ILE A 117 -5.54 -3.91 -4.25
C ILE A 117 -6.93 -4.49 -4.44
N ILE A 118 -7.42 -5.26 -3.49
CA ILE A 118 -8.73 -5.91 -3.61
C ILE A 118 -9.65 -5.49 -2.47
N ASN A 119 -10.84 -5.02 -2.81
CA ASN A 119 -11.98 -4.93 -1.90
C ASN A 119 -12.97 -6.04 -2.27
N PRO A 120 -12.89 -7.23 -1.67
CA PRO A 120 -13.69 -8.37 -2.09
C PRO A 120 -15.15 -8.27 -1.64
N ALA A 121 -15.51 -7.25 -0.86
CA ALA A 121 -16.83 -7.05 -0.27
C ALA A 121 -17.35 -8.34 0.41
N ALA A 122 -18.50 -8.87 -0.03
CA ALA A 122 -19.06 -10.09 0.55
C ALA A 122 -18.17 -11.32 0.35
N TYR A 123 -17.40 -11.38 -0.75
CA TYR A 123 -16.56 -12.54 -1.06
C TYR A 123 -15.38 -12.71 -0.11
N SER A 124 -15.04 -11.68 0.65
CA SER A 124 -14.04 -11.74 1.71
C SER A 124 -14.36 -12.88 2.68
N PHE A 125 -15.65 -13.14 2.95
CA PHE A 125 -16.10 -14.06 3.99
C PHE A 125 -16.52 -15.43 3.45
N THR A 126 -16.58 -15.60 2.13
CA THR A 126 -17.17 -16.79 1.50
C THR A 126 -16.30 -17.45 0.45
N SER A 127 -15.40 -16.70 -0.21
CA SER A 127 -14.70 -17.20 -1.40
C SER A 127 -13.34 -17.81 -1.07
N ILE A 128 -13.31 -19.14 -1.04
CA ILE A 128 -12.04 -19.89 -1.06
C ILE A 128 -11.40 -19.80 -2.46
N ALA A 129 -12.21 -19.73 -3.53
CA ALA A 129 -11.70 -19.67 -4.89
C ALA A 129 -10.88 -18.38 -5.16
N ILE A 130 -11.33 -17.23 -4.67
CA ILE A 130 -10.56 -15.97 -4.73
C ILE A 130 -9.29 -16.08 -3.88
N LEU A 131 -9.35 -16.68 -2.69
CA LEU A 131 -8.16 -16.90 -1.88
C LEU A 131 -7.11 -17.73 -2.63
N ASP A 132 -7.52 -18.84 -3.25
CA ASP A 132 -6.57 -19.71 -3.96
C ASP A 132 -6.00 -19.04 -5.22
N ALA A 133 -6.79 -18.20 -5.92
CA ALA A 133 -6.29 -17.35 -6.99
C ALA A 133 -5.24 -16.34 -6.48
N LEU A 134 -5.53 -15.64 -5.38
CA LEU A 134 -4.62 -14.64 -4.79
C LEU A 134 -3.30 -15.25 -4.32
N LYS A 135 -3.29 -16.46 -3.78
CA LYS A 135 -2.05 -17.15 -3.36
C LYS A 135 -1.06 -17.39 -4.51
N MET A 136 -1.52 -17.36 -5.77
CA MET A 136 -0.66 -17.51 -6.93
C MET A 136 0.00 -16.18 -7.37
N PHE A 137 -0.48 -15.04 -6.88
CA PHE A 137 0.09 -13.74 -7.22
C PHE A 137 1.43 -13.52 -6.49
N PRO A 138 2.53 -13.25 -7.21
CA PRO A 138 3.87 -13.17 -6.60
C PRO A 138 4.16 -11.81 -5.95
N GLY A 139 3.36 -10.78 -6.23
CA GLY A 139 3.56 -9.43 -5.75
C GLY A 139 2.76 -9.08 -4.49
N PRO A 140 2.80 -7.80 -4.05
CA PRO A 140 2.06 -7.34 -2.89
C PRO A 140 0.54 -7.34 -3.13
N ILE A 141 -0.20 -7.83 -2.13
CA ILE A 141 -1.66 -7.86 -2.10
C ILE A 141 -2.14 -7.02 -0.93
N ILE A 142 -2.95 -5.99 -1.20
CA ILE A 142 -3.59 -5.18 -0.18
C ILE A 142 -5.08 -5.50 -0.17
N GLU A 143 -5.56 -6.08 0.93
CA GLU A 143 -6.99 -6.20 1.18
C GLU A 143 -7.53 -4.87 1.72
N LEU A 144 -8.62 -4.40 1.13
CA LEU A 144 -9.24 -3.13 1.49
C LEU A 144 -10.72 -3.30 1.83
N HIS A 145 -11.12 -2.72 2.95
CA HIS A 145 -12.52 -2.57 3.35
C HIS A 145 -12.84 -1.11 3.65
N ILE A 146 -13.84 -0.56 2.94
CA ILE A 146 -14.33 0.81 3.18
C ILE A 146 -14.78 0.98 4.64
N SER A 147 -15.56 0.01 5.15
CA SER A 147 -16.02 -0.03 6.54
C SER A 147 -15.05 -0.79 7.44
N ASN A 148 -15.08 -0.52 8.75
CA ASN A 148 -14.41 -1.37 9.73
C ASN A 148 -15.21 -2.66 9.94
N ILE A 149 -14.79 -3.75 9.29
CA ILE A 149 -15.45 -5.06 9.35
C ILE A 149 -15.45 -5.67 10.75
N HIS A 150 -14.48 -5.32 11.61
CA HIS A 150 -14.41 -5.79 13.00
C HIS A 150 -15.44 -5.15 13.92
N ARG A 151 -16.10 -4.07 13.49
CA ARG A 151 -17.25 -3.48 14.22
C ARG A 151 -18.59 -4.14 13.87
N ARG A 152 -18.59 -5.07 12.91
CA ARG A 152 -19.78 -5.79 12.46
C ARG A 152 -19.93 -7.12 13.22
N GLU A 153 -20.92 -7.92 12.84
CA GLU A 153 -21.19 -9.24 13.40
C GLU A 153 -20.00 -10.20 13.22
N ALA A 154 -19.89 -11.20 14.09
CA ALA A 154 -18.72 -12.10 14.16
C ALA A 154 -18.38 -12.81 12.83
N HIS A 155 -19.38 -13.08 11.99
CA HIS A 155 -19.18 -13.71 10.68
C HIS A 155 -18.39 -12.82 9.70
N TYR A 156 -18.29 -11.50 9.96
CA TYR A 156 -17.50 -10.56 9.19
C TYR A 156 -16.08 -10.34 9.75
N HIS A 157 -15.68 -11.05 10.81
CA HIS A 157 -14.37 -10.86 11.43
C HIS A 157 -13.26 -11.69 10.78
N LYS A 158 -13.63 -12.73 10.02
CA LYS A 158 -12.71 -13.64 9.36
C LYS A 158 -12.83 -13.52 7.86
N SER A 159 -11.90 -12.82 7.23
CA SER A 159 -11.77 -12.80 5.78
C SER A 159 -10.80 -13.89 5.32
N TYR A 160 -11.20 -14.66 4.30
CA TYR A 160 -10.32 -15.59 3.60
C TYR A 160 -9.22 -14.84 2.87
N VAL A 161 -9.52 -13.69 2.27
CA VAL A 161 -8.55 -12.88 1.53
C VAL A 161 -7.41 -12.40 2.42
N SER A 162 -7.67 -12.14 3.71
CA SER A 162 -6.64 -11.78 4.69
C SER A 162 -5.53 -12.83 4.82
N LEU A 163 -5.78 -14.09 4.45
CA LEU A 163 -4.77 -15.16 4.52
C LEU A 163 -3.72 -15.09 3.39
N ALA A 164 -4.01 -14.36 2.31
CA ALA A 164 -3.06 -14.11 1.21
C ALA A 164 -2.56 -12.65 1.17
N ALA A 165 -3.22 -11.73 1.87
CA ALA A 165 -2.87 -10.31 1.83
C ALA A 165 -1.54 -10.01 2.52
N THR A 166 -0.71 -9.18 1.87
CA THR A 166 0.48 -8.55 2.46
C THR A 166 0.10 -7.53 3.53
N ALA A 167 -0.97 -6.77 3.29
CA ALA A 167 -1.50 -5.77 4.21
C ALA A 167 -3.03 -5.70 4.14
N ILE A 168 -3.65 -5.25 5.24
CA ILE A 168 -5.10 -5.10 5.36
C ILE A 168 -5.42 -3.68 5.81
N ILE A 169 -6.28 -2.99 5.06
CA ILE A 169 -6.78 -1.65 5.38
C ILE A 169 -8.29 -1.74 5.60
N ALA A 170 -8.78 -1.37 6.80
CA ALA A 170 -10.21 -1.40 7.09
C ALA A 170 -10.69 -0.12 7.79
N GLY A 171 -11.80 0.45 7.32
CA GLY A 171 -12.51 1.52 8.02
C GLY A 171 -12.05 2.95 7.74
N LEU A 172 -11.20 3.17 6.73
CA LEU A 172 -10.80 4.51 6.30
C LEU A 172 -11.80 5.18 5.34
N GLY A 173 -12.92 4.51 5.04
CA GLY A 173 -13.87 4.94 4.01
C GLY A 173 -13.26 4.86 2.60
N ALA A 174 -13.81 5.63 1.67
CA ALA A 174 -13.32 5.71 0.29
C ALA A 174 -11.83 6.15 0.20
N ARG A 175 -11.34 6.96 1.15
CA ARG A 175 -9.93 7.40 1.20
C ARG A 175 -8.95 6.25 1.47
N GLY A 176 -9.45 5.10 1.92
CA GLY A 176 -8.64 3.88 2.03
C GLY A 176 -8.01 3.49 0.70
N TYR A 177 -8.67 3.77 -0.44
CA TYR A 177 -8.14 3.42 -1.76
C TYR A 177 -6.88 4.23 -2.10
N ALA A 178 -6.89 5.55 -1.87
CA ALA A 178 -5.69 6.37 -2.04
C ALA A 178 -4.54 5.93 -1.13
N THR A 179 -4.87 5.48 0.10
CA THR A 179 -3.87 4.95 1.02
C THR A 179 -3.28 3.64 0.49
N ALA A 180 -4.13 2.73 0.00
CA ALA A 180 -3.71 1.48 -0.60
C ALA A 180 -2.86 1.69 -1.86
N ILE A 181 -3.18 2.68 -2.71
CA ILE A 181 -2.37 3.00 -3.90
C ILE A 181 -0.95 3.41 -3.50
N ARG A 182 -0.82 4.35 -2.55
CA ARG A 182 0.51 4.78 -2.07
C ARG A 182 1.29 3.60 -1.48
N SER A 183 0.65 2.81 -0.60
CA SER A 183 1.29 1.66 -0.01
C SER A 183 1.65 0.58 -1.02
N ALA A 184 0.86 0.38 -2.08
CA ALA A 184 1.17 -0.57 -3.14
C ALA A 184 2.41 -0.12 -3.93
N ILE A 185 2.52 1.17 -4.25
CA ILE A 185 3.71 1.73 -4.92
C ILE A 185 4.95 1.51 -4.04
N GLU A 186 4.88 1.90 -2.77
CA GLU A 186 5.98 1.69 -1.81
C GLU A 186 6.38 0.21 -1.73
N LEU A 187 5.42 -0.71 -1.58
CA LEU A 187 5.68 -2.15 -1.50
C LEU A 187 6.30 -2.73 -2.79
N VAL A 188 6.00 -2.16 -3.96
CA VAL A 188 6.61 -2.59 -5.23
C VAL A 188 8.03 -2.04 -5.38
N GLU A 189 8.30 -0.83 -4.88
CA GLU A 189 9.61 -0.17 -5.01
C GLU A 189 10.64 -0.63 -3.95
N GLY A 190 10.21 -1.06 -2.77
CA GLY A 190 11.05 -1.60 -1.68
C GLY A 190 11.18 -0.68 -0.48
#